data_AF-A0A081BL74-F1
#
_entry.id   AF-A0A081BL74-F1
#
_cell.length_a   1.000
_cell.length_b   1.000
_cell.length_c   1.000
_cell.angle_alpha   90.00
_cell.angle_beta   90.00
_cell.angle_gamma   90.00
#
_symmetry.space_group_name_H-M   'P 1'
#
loop_
_entity.id
_entity.type
_entity.pdbx_description
1 polymer ?
#
loop_
_entity_poly.entity_id
_entity_poly.type
_entity_poly.pdbx_seq_one_letter_code
_entity_poly.pdbx_strand_id
1 'polypeptide(L)'
;SDALFELTTAELKYREQKKINLRIKLARFPYEKTLADFDFSYQPGINQGTIEDLGSLRFTQENQNILFIGTSGVGKTHLATAIGIEGCKQGISTQFIRCSDL
;
A
#
# COMPACT_ATOMS: atom_id res chain seq x y z
N SER A 1 -21.09 -30.48 -8.90
CA SER A 1 -20.89 -29.16 -9.54
C SER A 1 -20.09 -28.25 -8.62
N ASP A 2 -20.44 -28.23 -7.33
CA ASP A 2 -19.87 -27.31 -6.33
C ASP A 2 -18.37 -27.47 -6.10
N ALA A 3 -17.84 -28.70 -6.05
CA ALA A 3 -16.40 -28.94 -5.89
C ALA A 3 -15.53 -28.33 -7.00
N LEU A 4 -16.01 -28.33 -8.26
CA LEU A 4 -15.31 -27.69 -9.38
C LEU A 4 -15.35 -26.16 -9.27
N PHE A 5 -16.48 -25.62 -8.78
CA PHE A 5 -16.64 -24.19 -8.54
C PHE A 5 -15.72 -23.70 -7.41
N GLU A 6 -15.63 -24.45 -6.32
CA GLU A 6 -14.74 -24.17 -5.19
C GLU A 6 -13.27 -24.19 -5.62
N LEU A 7 -12.84 -25.23 -6.34
CA LEU A 7 -11.47 -25.34 -6.85
C LEU A 7 -11.12 -24.17 -7.78
N THR A 8 -12.03 -23.81 -8.69
CA THR A 8 -11.81 -22.69 -9.61
C THR A 8 -11.70 -21.37 -8.84
N THR A 9 -12.55 -21.16 -7.85
CA THR A 9 -12.51 -19.96 -6.99
C THR A 9 -11.21 -19.88 -6.18
N ALA A 10 -10.75 -21.01 -5.64
CA ALA A 10 -9.49 -21.09 -4.90
C ALA A 10 -8.29 -20.77 -5.79
N GLU A 11 -8.25 -21.30 -7.02
CA GLU A 11 -7.18 -21.02 -7.98
C GLU A 11 -7.14 -19.54 -8.39
N LEU A 12 -8.31 -18.91 -8.62
CA LEU A 12 -8.38 -17.48 -8.93
C LEU A 12 -7.78 -16.63 -7.81
N LYS A 13 -8.17 -16.89 -6.55
CA LYS A 13 -7.61 -16.21 -5.37
C LYS A 13 -6.11 -16.43 -5.25
N TYR A 14 -5.64 -17.66 -5.48
CA TYR A 14 -4.21 -17.98 -5.43
C TYR A 14 -3.41 -17.19 -6.47
N ARG A 15 -3.90 -17.13 -7.72
CA ARG A 15 -3.27 -16.37 -8.79
C ARG A 15 -3.27 -14.87 -8.51
N GLU A 16 -4.35 -14.34 -7.94
CA GLU A 16 -4.43 -12.93 -7.53
C GLU A 16 -3.41 -12.62 -6.43
N GLN A 17 -3.37 -13.42 -5.36
CA GLN A 17 -2.41 -13.24 -4.27
C GLN A 17 -0.97 -13.30 -4.76
N LYS A 18 -0.66 -14.24 -5.68
CA LYS A 18 0.67 -14.36 -6.28
C LYS A 18 1.08 -13.10 -7.05
N LYS A 19 0.13 -12.47 -7.77
CA LYS A 19 0.37 -11.19 -8.47
C LYS A 19 0.63 -10.05 -7.49
N ILE A 20 -0.15 -9.96 -6.41
CA ILE A 20 0.03 -8.94 -5.36
C ILE A 20 1.42 -9.07 -4.73
N ASN A 21 1.79 -10.29 -4.30
CA ASN A 21 3.09 -10.55 -3.67
C ASN A 21 4.26 -10.20 -4.61
N LEU A 22 4.11 -10.50 -5.91
CA LEU A 22 5.12 -10.13 -6.90
C LEU A 22 5.27 -8.60 -7.01
N ARG A 23 4.17 -7.85 -7.06
CA ARG A 23 4.20 -6.38 -7.12
C ARG A 23 4.85 -5.78 -5.88
N ILE A 24 4.48 -6.25 -4.69
CA ILE A 24 5.09 -5.81 -3.43
C ILE A 24 6.61 -6.05 -3.45
N LYS A 25 7.04 -7.24 -3.90
CA LYS A 25 8.46 -7.57 -4.04
C LYS A 25 9.19 -6.65 -5.02
N LEU A 26 8.58 -6.35 -6.17
CA LEU A 26 9.15 -5.48 -7.20
C LEU A 26 9.18 -4.01 -6.79
N ALA A 27 8.29 -3.59 -5.89
CA ALA A 27 8.22 -2.22 -5.41
C ALA A 27 9.38 -1.82 -4.49
N ARG A 28 10.16 -2.79 -3.96
CA ARG A 28 11.37 -2.55 -3.15
C ARG A 28 11.12 -1.69 -1.90
N PHE A 29 9.98 -1.90 -1.25
CA PHE A 29 9.71 -1.24 0.02
C PHE A 29 10.79 -1.58 1.07
N PRO A 30 11.13 -0.65 1.97
CA PRO A 30 12.10 -0.90 3.04
C PRO A 30 11.59 -1.93 4.07
N TYR A 31 10.28 -2.07 4.18
CA TYR A 31 9.58 -3.02 5.04
C TYR A 31 8.15 -3.20 4.52
N GLU A 32 7.48 -4.29 4.90
CA GLU A 32 6.06 -4.51 4.56
C GLU A 32 5.19 -4.07 5.74
N LYS A 33 4.71 -2.82 5.70
CA LYS A 33 3.84 -2.22 6.73
C LYS A 33 2.58 -1.66 6.10
N THR A 34 1.43 -2.06 6.61
CA THR A 34 0.11 -1.66 6.12
C THR A 34 -0.44 -0.46 6.89
N LEU A 35 -1.58 0.08 6.44
CA LEU A 35 -2.28 1.16 7.15
C LEU A 35 -2.76 0.71 8.53
N ALA A 36 -3.17 -0.56 8.67
CA ALA A 36 -3.59 -1.15 9.94
C ALA A 36 -2.45 -1.27 10.96
N ASP A 37 -1.19 -1.26 10.51
CA ASP A 37 -0.02 -1.30 11.38
C ASP A 37 0.36 0.10 11.92
N PHE A 38 -0.29 1.17 11.44
CA PHE A 38 0.05 2.54 11.82
C PHE A 38 -0.67 2.94 13.12
N ASP A 39 0.11 3.36 14.12
CA ASP A 39 -0.44 3.89 15.37
C ASP A 39 -0.78 5.38 15.22
N PHE A 40 -2.07 5.67 14.97
CA PHE A 40 -2.57 7.05 14.88
C PHE A 40 -2.56 7.79 16.23
N SER A 41 -2.52 7.07 17.36
CA SER A 41 -2.42 7.71 18.68
C SER A 41 -1.03 8.32 18.91
N TYR A 42 0.01 7.74 18.30
CA TYR A 42 1.38 8.27 18.32
C TYR A 42 1.55 9.55 17.49
N GLN A 43 0.70 9.76 16.48
CA GLN A 43 0.73 10.95 15.63
C GLN A 43 -0.66 11.62 15.50
N PRO A 44 -1.13 12.30 16.56
CA PRO A 44 -2.49 12.84 16.62
C PRO A 44 -2.73 14.01 15.65
N GLY A 45 -1.67 14.60 15.08
CA GLY A 45 -1.78 15.65 14.07
C GLY A 45 -2.21 15.14 12.69
N ILE A 46 -2.24 13.82 12.47
CA ILE A 46 -2.67 13.22 11.22
C ILE A 46 -4.14 12.82 11.32
N ASN A 47 -4.94 13.28 10.36
CA ASN A 47 -6.31 12.84 10.22
C ASN A 47 -6.34 11.41 9.65
N GLN A 48 -6.78 10.45 10.46
CA GLN A 48 -6.89 9.04 10.05
C GLN A 48 -7.78 8.85 8.81
N GLY A 49 -8.93 9.53 8.75
CA GLY A 49 -9.84 9.42 7.61
C GLY A 49 -9.21 9.90 6.30
N THR A 50 -8.37 10.94 6.34
CA THR A 50 -7.59 11.36 5.18
C THR A 50 -6.61 10.28 4.74
N ILE A 51 -5.89 9.65 5.68
CA ILE A 51 -4.94 8.58 5.34
C ILE A 51 -5.65 7.35 4.77
N GLU A 52 -6.81 6.98 5.31
CA GLU A 52 -7.64 5.90 4.78
C GLU A 52 -8.15 6.21 3.37
N ASP A 53 -8.56 7.46 3.10
CA ASP A 53 -8.92 7.91 1.75
C ASP A 53 -7.75 7.81 0.77
N LEU A 54 -6.52 8.13 1.19
CA LEU A 54 -5.32 7.92 0.35
C LEU A 54 -5.09 6.43 0.03
N GLY A 55 -5.53 5.52 0.91
CA GLY A 55 -5.52 4.08 0.65
C GLY A 55 -6.43 3.65 -0.50
N SER A 56 -7.43 4.46 -0.87
CA SER A 56 -8.25 4.23 -2.07
C SER A 56 -7.49 4.50 -3.38
N LEU A 57 -6.34 5.19 -3.29
CA LEU A 57 -5.51 5.58 -4.43
C LEU A 57 -6.18 6.52 -5.44
N ARG A 58 -7.33 7.13 -5.11
CA ARG A 58 -8.04 8.08 -5.99
C ARG A 58 -7.14 9.23 -6.46
N PHE A 59 -6.22 9.69 -5.61
CA PHE A 59 -5.24 10.72 -5.95
C PHE A 59 -4.41 10.39 -7.21
N THR A 60 -4.16 9.09 -7.48
CA THR A 60 -3.43 8.66 -8.69
C THR A 60 -4.24 8.86 -9.97
N GLN A 61 -5.56 8.67 -9.90
CA GLN A 61 -6.49 8.88 -11.02
C GLN A 61 -6.72 10.37 -11.27
N GLU A 62 -6.65 11.18 -10.21
CA GLU A 62 -6.80 12.63 -10.25
C GLU A 62 -5.49 13.36 -10.60
N ASN A 63 -4.39 12.64 -10.88
CA ASN A 63 -3.06 13.19 -11.13
C ASN A 63 -2.57 14.13 -10.01
N GLN A 64 -2.91 13.80 -8.77
CA GLN A 64 -2.47 14.53 -7.58
C GLN A 64 -1.23 13.89 -6.97
N ASN A 65 -0.40 14.72 -6.32
CA ASN A 65 0.78 14.28 -5.60
C ASN A 65 0.55 14.41 -4.10
N ILE A 66 1.03 13.42 -3.34
CA ILE A 66 1.03 13.45 -1.88
C ILE A 66 2.42 13.82 -1.39
N LEU A 67 2.50 14.77 -0.46
CA LEU A 67 3.73 15.15 0.21
C LEU A 67 3.55 15.06 1.73
N PHE A 68 4.32 14.19 2.37
CA PHE A 68 4.38 14.11 3.83
C PHE A 68 5.47 15.05 4.38
N ILE A 69 5.10 15.99 5.24
CA ILE A 69 6.01 16.97 5.87
C ILE A 69 6.04 16.74 7.38
N GLY A 70 7.24 16.69 7.96
CA GLY A 70 7.42 16.54 9.40
C GLY A 70 8.83 16.10 9.80
N THR A 71 9.14 16.15 11.09
CA THR A 71 10.44 15.73 11.65
C THR A 71 10.73 14.24 11.43
N SER A 72 11.99 13.82 11.59
CA SER A 72 12.34 12.39 11.48
C SER A 72 11.61 11.54 12.53
N GLY A 73 11.32 10.28 12.21
CA GLY A 73 10.70 9.32 13.14
C GLY A 73 9.18 9.39 13.26
N VAL A 74 8.50 10.38 12.65
CA VAL A 74 7.04 10.56 12.79
C VAL A 74 6.16 9.69 11.87
N GLY A 75 6.72 8.63 11.28
CA GLY A 75 5.94 7.66 10.50
C GLY A 75 5.74 7.96 9.01
N LYS A 76 6.38 9.00 8.43
CA LYS A 76 6.27 9.34 7.00
C LYS A 76 6.58 8.15 6.07
N THR A 77 7.70 7.46 6.33
CA THR A 77 8.10 6.29 5.52
C THR A 77 7.13 5.13 5.69
N HIS A 78 6.51 4.98 6.87
CA HIS A 78 5.46 3.98 7.10
C HIS A 78 4.25 4.28 6.23
N LEU A 79 3.72 5.50 6.29
CA LEU A 79 2.53 5.89 5.52
C LEU A 79 2.77 5.75 4.01
N ALA A 80 3.92 6.22 3.51
CA ALA A 80 4.27 6.07 2.10
C ALA A 80 4.36 4.59 1.68
N THR A 81 4.93 3.74 2.53
CA THR A 81 5.01 2.29 2.30
C THR A 81 3.62 1.66 2.29
N ALA A 82 2.79 1.97 3.28
CA ALA A 82 1.46 1.41 3.43
C ALA A 82 0.54 1.77 2.25
N ILE A 83 0.55 3.04 1.82
CA ILE A 83 -0.18 3.49 0.64
C ILE A 83 0.36 2.78 -0.63
N GLY A 84 1.68 2.61 -0.74
CA GLY A 84 2.27 1.87 -1.85
C GLY A 84 1.87 0.37 -1.87
N ILE A 85 1.71 -0.25 -0.71
CA ILE A 85 1.22 -1.63 -0.60
C ILE A 85 -0.24 -1.71 -1.06
N GLU A 86 -1.09 -0.73 -0.70
CA GLU A 86 -2.45 -0.64 -1.26
C GLU A 86 -2.41 -0.50 -2.80
N GLY A 87 -1.45 0.27 -3.32
CA GLY A 87 -1.10 0.30 -4.76
C GLY A 87 -0.92 -1.08 -5.36
N CYS A 88 -0.05 -1.88 -4.77
CA CYS A 88 0.25 -3.23 -5.23
C CYS A 88 -0.96 -4.16 -5.17
N LYS A 89 -1.78 -4.06 -4.10
CA LYS A 89 -3.01 -4.83 -3.92
C LYS A 89 -4.05 -4.52 -4.99
N GLN A 90 -4.20 -3.23 -5.34
CA GLN A 90 -5.12 -2.77 -6.38
C GLN A 90 -4.56 -2.94 -7.80
N GLY A 91 -3.38 -3.56 -7.93
CA GLY A 91 -2.78 -3.90 -9.21
C GLY A 91 -2.00 -2.79 -9.89
N ILE A 92 -1.79 -1.66 -9.21
CA ILE A 92 -0.97 -0.55 -9.67
C ILE A 92 0.50 -0.92 -9.56
N SER A 93 1.28 -0.56 -10.59
CA SER A 93 2.75 -0.70 -10.54
C SER A 93 3.32 0.36 -9.62
N THR A 94 4.04 -0.05 -8.58
CA THR A 94 4.58 0.84 -7.55
C THR A 94 6.06 0.63 -7.39
N GLN A 95 6.80 1.69 -7.07
CA GLN A 95 8.21 1.65 -6.74
C GLN A 95 8.50 2.59 -5.57
N PHE A 96 9.28 2.12 -4.61
CA PHE A 96 9.82 2.91 -3.52
C PHE A 96 11.27 3.27 -3.83
N ILE A 97 11.58 4.57 -3.87
CA ILE A 97 12.92 5.10 -4.15
C ILE A 97 13.33 5.96 -2.96
N ARG A 98 14.51 5.68 -2.41
CA ARG A 98 15.10 6.54 -1.37
C ARG A 98 15.74 7.75 -2.05
N CYS A 99 15.74 8.89 -1.37
CA CYS A 99 16.40 10.10 -1.87
C CYS A 99 17.90 9.89 -2.15
N SER A 100 18.56 8.98 -1.42
CA SER A 100 19.96 8.59 -1.67
C SER A 100 20.19 7.84 -2.97
N ASP A 101 19.14 7.25 -3.54
CA ASP A 101 19.19 6.36 -4.69
C ASP A 101 18.64 7.04 -5.96
N LEU A 102 18.29 8.33 -5.86
CA LEU A 102 17.82 9.19 -6.94
C LEU A 102 19.01 9.92 -7.59
#